data_AF-K1V1R2-F1
#
_entry.id   AF-K1V1R2-F1
#
_cell.length_a   1.000
_cell.length_b   1.000
_cell.length_c   1.000
_cell.angle_alpha   90.00
_cell.angle_beta   90.00
_cell.angle_gamma   90.00
#
_symmetry.space_group_name_H-M   'P 1'
#
loop_
_entity.id
_entity.type
_entity.pdbx_description
1 polymer ?
#
loop_
_entity_poly.entity_id
_entity_poly.type
_entity_poly.pdbx_seq_one_letter_code
_entity_poly.pdbx_strand_id
1 'polypeptide(L)'
;GNGDTGCNVWVTEAGRIECRIGKTDAFSELNSLLKVGGLSVAMTPNLLAGGEFEQRLNIRDGVVEISGSNSDGAVSLRFWVDAHAPVIRLEGEAWSP
;
A
#
# COMPACT_ATOMS: atom_id res chain seq x y z
N GLY A 1 -6.24 7.94 -3.12
CA GLY A 1 -6.05 8.56 -4.45
C GLY A 1 -6.21 10.05 -4.31
N ASN A 2 -5.66 10.84 -5.22
CA ASN A 2 -5.64 12.32 -5.11
C ASN A 2 -6.42 13.05 -6.21
N GLY A 3 -7.28 12.33 -6.95
CA GLY A 3 -8.04 12.89 -8.08
C GLY A 3 -7.35 12.78 -9.45
N ASP A 4 -6.05 12.46 -9.48
CA ASP A 4 -5.29 12.12 -10.70
C ASP A 4 -4.74 10.69 -10.61
N THR A 5 -4.00 10.40 -9.54
CA THR A 5 -3.41 9.09 -9.28
C THR A 5 -4.26 8.31 -8.27
N GLY A 6 -4.60 7.07 -8.64
CA GLY A 6 -5.29 6.09 -7.81
C GLY A 6 -4.42 4.85 -7.58
N CYS A 7 -4.56 4.21 -6.43
CA CYS A 7 -3.82 3.00 -6.11
C CYS A 7 -4.76 1.94 -5.53
N ASN A 8 -4.59 0.70 -5.98
CA ASN A 8 -5.10 -0.47 -5.27
C ASN A 8 -3.93 -1.08 -4.51
N VAL A 9 -4.05 -1.22 -3.19
CA VAL A 9 -3.00 -1.75 -2.31
C VAL A 9 -3.52 -2.95 -1.53
N TRP A 10 -2.70 -4.00 -1.41
CA TRP A 10 -3.01 -5.19 -0.64
C TRP A 10 -1.74 -5.87 -0.15
N VAL A 11 -1.87 -6.67 0.90
CA VAL A 11 -0.81 -7.58 1.34
C VAL A 11 -1.09 -8.97 0.77
N THR A 12 -0.08 -9.58 0.15
CA THR A 12 -0.13 -10.94 -0.41
C THR A 12 0.08 -11.98 0.67
N GLU A 13 -0.28 -13.24 0.41
CA GLU A 13 -0.03 -14.37 1.33
C GLU A 13 1.45 -14.53 1.71
N ALA A 14 2.38 -14.06 0.87
CA ALA A 14 3.81 -14.04 1.17
C ALA A 14 4.23 -12.90 2.12
N GLY A 15 3.30 -12.07 2.61
CA GLY A 15 3.57 -10.92 3.46
C GLY A 15 4.20 -9.73 2.74
N ARG A 16 4.06 -9.65 1.41
CA ARG A 16 4.51 -8.51 0.60
C ARG A 16 3.37 -7.54 0.35
N ILE A 17 3.69 -6.25 0.38
CA ILE A 17 2.77 -5.20 -0.04
C ILE A 17 2.84 -5.09 -1.55
N GLU A 18 1.69 -5.22 -2.21
CA GLU A 18 1.53 -5.00 -3.64
C GLU A 18 0.65 -3.78 -3.88
N CYS A 19 1.01 -3.01 -4.89
CA CYS A 19 0.23 -1.88 -5.35
C CYS A 19 0.07 -1.92 -6.88
N ARG A 20 -1.11 -1.51 -7.36
CA ARG A 20 -1.35 -1.19 -8.78
C ARG A 20 -1.72 0.27 -8.90
N ILE A 21 -1.00 0.95 -9.78
CA ILE A 21 -1.09 2.40 -9.98
C ILE A 21 -2.00 2.65 -11.18
N GLY A 22 -3.01 3.50 -10.98
CA GLY A 22 -3.88 4.01 -12.03
C GLY A 22 -3.76 5.52 -12.12
N LYS A 23 -3.99 6.02 -13.33
CA LYS A 23 -3.93 7.43 -13.71
C LYS A 23 -5.23 7.76 -14.45
N THR A 24 -5.85 8.90 -14.17
CA THR A 24 -7.16 9.25 -14.76
C THR A 24 -7.11 9.45 -16.27
N ASP A 25 -5.94 9.68 -16.85
CA ASP A 25 -5.71 9.88 -18.28
C ASP A 25 -5.15 8.64 -19.00
N ALA A 26 -4.99 7.52 -18.31
CA ALA A 26 -4.39 6.30 -18.87
C ALA A 26 -5.38 5.40 -19.60
N PHE A 27 -6.02 5.91 -20.65
CA PHE A 27 -6.96 5.14 -21.47
C PHE A 27 -6.28 4.40 -22.62
N SER A 28 -6.75 3.19 -22.91
CA SER A 28 -6.42 2.48 -24.15
C SER A 28 -7.22 3.02 -25.35
N GLU A 29 -6.84 2.62 -26.55
CA GLU A 29 -7.61 2.90 -27.79
C GLU A 29 -9.06 2.37 -27.72
N LEU A 30 -9.31 1.37 -26.87
CA LEU A 30 -10.64 0.81 -26.61
C LEU A 30 -11.37 1.50 -25.45
N ASN A 31 -10.95 2.72 -25.07
CA ASN A 31 -11.53 3.52 -24.00
C ASN A 31 -11.60 2.80 -22.64
N SER A 32 -10.61 1.95 -22.36
CA SER A 32 -10.49 1.25 -21.08
C SER A 32 -9.41 1.89 -20.21
N LEU A 33 -9.72 2.15 -18.94
CA LEU A 33 -8.76 2.72 -18.00
C LEU A 33 -7.71 1.66 -17.59
N LEU A 34 -6.43 1.94 -17.86
CA LEU A 34 -5.33 1.02 -17.65
C LEU A 34 -4.65 1.23 -16.29
N LYS A 35 -4.03 0.15 -15.78
CA LYS A 35 -3.03 0.26 -14.72
C LYS A 35 -1.69 0.57 -15.36
N VAL A 36 -1.10 1.70 -15.00
CA VAL A 36 0.15 2.22 -15.59
C VAL A 36 1.39 1.58 -14.98
N GLY A 37 1.24 0.88 -13.84
CA GLY A 37 2.34 0.18 -13.21
C GLY A 37 1.96 -0.50 -11.91
N GLY A 38 2.96 -1.08 -11.24
CA GLY A 38 2.82 -1.68 -9.94
C GLY A 38 4.10 -1.61 -9.13
N LEU A 39 3.95 -1.76 -7.81
CA LEU A 39 5.03 -1.78 -6.85
C LEU A 39 4.87 -3.02 -5.97
N SER A 40 6.00 -3.68 -5.65
CA SER A 40 6.08 -4.79 -4.71
C SER A 40 7.11 -4.43 -3.64
N VAL A 41 6.70 -4.42 -2.37
CA VAL A 41 7.56 -4.11 -1.22
C VAL A 41 7.60 -5.31 -0.30
N ALA A 42 8.82 -5.78 -0.02
CA ALA A 42 9.08 -6.76 1.03
C ALA A 42 9.52 -6.02 2.30
N MET A 43 9.07 -6.51 3.45
CA MET A 43 9.38 -5.96 4.76
C MET A 43 10.10 -7.00 5.62
N THR A 44 10.94 -6.52 6.53
CA THR A 44 11.50 -7.30 7.63
C THR A 44 11.26 -6.53 8.92
N PRO A 45 10.55 -7.10 9.90
CA PRO A 45 9.96 -8.45 9.91
C PRO A 45 8.80 -8.63 8.91
N ASN A 46 8.48 -9.88 8.56
CA ASN A 46 7.44 -10.19 7.58
C ASN A 46 6.04 -9.90 8.16
N LEU A 47 5.19 -9.21 7.39
CA LEU A 47 3.87 -8.75 7.83
C LEU A 47 2.89 -9.87 8.22
N LEU A 48 3.03 -11.07 7.67
CA LEU A 48 2.09 -12.20 7.86
C LEU A 48 2.73 -13.43 8.51
N ALA A 49 3.98 -13.37 8.98
CA ALA A 49 4.67 -14.53 9.51
C ALA A 49 4.23 -14.89 10.94
N GLY A 50 3.06 -15.53 11.08
CA GLY A 50 2.69 -16.27 12.29
C GLY A 50 2.25 -15.44 13.51
N GLY A 51 1.75 -14.22 13.30
CA GLY A 51 1.20 -13.40 14.38
C GLY A 51 -0.02 -12.56 13.95
N GLU A 52 -0.17 -11.35 14.51
CA GLU A 52 -1.32 -10.50 14.23
C GLU A 52 -1.10 -9.69 12.95
N PHE A 53 -2.18 -9.51 12.19
CA PHE A 53 -2.18 -8.69 10.98
C PHE A 53 -3.47 -7.88 10.89
N GLU A 54 -3.34 -6.60 10.57
CA GLU A 54 -4.46 -5.73 10.25
C GLU A 54 -4.14 -4.87 9.02
N GLN A 55 -5.09 -4.78 8.10
CA GLN A 55 -5.10 -3.76 7.05
C GLN A 55 -6.45 -3.05 7.09
N ARG A 56 -6.42 -1.73 7.24
CA ARG A 56 -7.63 -0.92 7.35
C ARG A 56 -7.53 0.34 6.49
N LEU A 57 -8.59 0.67 5.78
CA LEU A 57 -8.74 1.97 5.14
C LEU A 57 -9.39 2.95 6.13
N ASN A 58 -8.62 3.93 6.58
CA ASN A 58 -9.15 5.08 7.30
C ASN A 58 -9.79 6.05 6.30
N ILE A 59 -11.11 6.00 6.19
CA ILE A 59 -11.89 6.79 5.21
C ILE A 59 -11.74 8.29 5.47
N ARG A 60 -11.68 8.71 6.73
CA ARG A 60 -11.59 10.13 7.10
C ARG A 60 -10.30 10.76 6.57
N ASP A 61 -9.20 10.04 6.69
CA ASP A 61 -7.87 10.56 6.34
C ASP A 61 -7.42 10.12 4.93
N GLY A 62 -8.12 9.18 4.30
CA GLY A 62 -7.78 8.65 2.99
C GLY A 62 -6.50 7.81 2.99
N VAL A 63 -6.16 7.21 4.13
CA VAL A 63 -4.93 6.44 4.36
C VAL A 63 -5.24 4.97 4.58
N VAL A 64 -4.47 4.10 3.94
CA VAL A 64 -4.44 2.68 4.27
C VAL A 64 -3.40 2.46 5.36
N GLU A 65 -3.83 1.95 6.50
CA GLU A 65 -2.98 1.56 7.62
C GLU A 65 -2.76 0.04 7.54
N ILE A 66 -1.50 -0.38 7.67
CA ILE A 66 -1.08 -1.79 7.60
C ILE A 66 -0.20 -2.07 8.80
N SER A 67 -0.54 -3.07 9.60
CA SER A 67 0.28 -3.53 10.71
C SER A 67 0.43 -5.04 10.69
N GLY A 68 1.60 -5.49 11.13
CA GLY A 68 1.91 -6.90 11.32
C GLY A 68 2.85 -7.07 12.49
N SER A 69 2.62 -8.07 13.34
CA SER A 69 3.49 -8.39 14.48
C SER A 69 3.68 -9.90 14.61
N ASN A 70 4.87 -10.33 14.99
CA ASN A 70 5.21 -11.73 15.23
C ASN A 70 6.39 -11.84 16.21
N SER A 71 6.94 -13.05 16.35
CA SER A 71 8.11 -13.31 17.22
C SER A 71 9.37 -12.53 16.83
N ASP A 72 9.50 -12.13 15.56
CA ASP A 72 10.69 -11.48 15.02
C ASP A 72 10.60 -9.94 15.13
N GLY A 73 9.42 -9.42 15.50
CA GLY A 73 9.18 -8.00 15.76
C GLY A 73 7.82 -7.51 15.25
N ALA A 74 7.74 -6.20 14.98
CA ALA A 74 6.50 -5.55 14.54
C ALA A 74 6.75 -4.49 13.46
N VAL A 75 5.76 -4.29 12.59
CA VAL A 75 5.76 -3.31 11.51
C VAL A 75 4.45 -2.52 11.55
N SER A 76 4.53 -1.20 11.39
CA SER A 76 3.37 -0.32 11.24
C SER A 76 3.61 0.65 10.09
N LEU A 77 2.69 0.67 9.12
CA LEU A 77 2.82 1.40 7.86
C LEU A 77 1.56 2.19 7.54
N ARG A 78 1.76 3.30 6.84
CA ARG A 78 0.73 4.15 6.24
C ARG A 78 1.00 4.28 4.75
N PHE A 79 -0.03 4.05 3.94
CA PHE A 79 0.02 4.15 2.49
C PHE A 79 -1.06 5.11 2.00
N TRP A 80 -0.69 6.11 1.20
CA TRP A 80 -1.63 7.04 0.58
C TRP A 80 -1.08 7.69 -0.68
N VAL A 81 -1.95 8.40 -1.40
CA VAL A 81 -1.56 9.26 -2.52
C VAL A 81 -1.69 10.70 -2.04
N ASP A 82 -0.62 11.46 -2.10
CA ASP A 82 -0.57 12.83 -1.58
C ASP A 82 -1.52 13.74 -2.37
N ALA A 83 -2.38 14.48 -1.67
CA ALA A 83 -3.32 15.41 -2.29
C ALA A 83 -2.65 16.67 -2.85
N HIS A 84 -1.45 17.01 -2.35
CA HIS A 84 -0.75 18.26 -2.66
C HIS A 84 0.51 18.05 -3.51
N ALA A 85 0.84 16.80 -3.84
CA ALA A 85 1.98 16.44 -4.66
C ALA A 85 1.70 15.19 -5.51
N PRO A 86 2.31 15.02 -6.68
CA PRO A 86 2.15 13.84 -7.53
C PRO A 86 2.98 12.65 -7.00
N VAL A 87 2.76 12.27 -5.73
CA VAL A 87 3.56 11.28 -5.02
C VAL A 87 2.67 10.25 -4.35
N ILE A 88 3.02 8.97 -4.54
CA ILE A 88 2.50 7.86 -3.74
C ILE A 88 3.45 7.70 -2.55
N ARG A 89 2.90 7.71 -1.33
CA ARG A 89 3.65 7.61 -0.09
C ARG A 89 3.41 6.25 0.57
N LEU A 90 4.51 5.65 1.00
CA LEU A 90 4.54 4.53 1.92
C LEU A 90 5.52 4.92 3.03
N GLU A 91 5.01 5.10 4.23
CA GLU A 91 5.79 5.55 5.38
C GLU A 91 5.50 4.65 6.57
N GLY A 92 6.48 4.44 7.45
CA GLY A 92 6.25 3.71 8.69
C GLY A 92 7.54 3.19 9.30
N GLU A 93 7.34 2.35 10.31
CA GLU A 93 8.40 1.92 11.22
C GLU A 93 8.38 0.39 11.35
N ALA A 94 9.57 -0.16 11.60
CA ALA A 94 9.77 -1.56 11.91
C ALA A 94 10.61 -1.66 13.18
N TRP A 95 10.24 -2.58 14.05
CA TRP A 95 10.95 -2.88 15.28
C TRP A 95 11.30 -4.37 15.31
N SER A 96 12.50 -4.69 15.79
CA SER A 96 12.98 -6.05 16.04
C SER A 96 13.66 -6.09 17.42
N PRO A 97 13.49 -7.17 18.21
CA PRO A 97 14.03 -7.29 19.57
C PRO A 97 15.56 -7.26 19.68
#